data_AF-A0A229UR23-F1
#
_entry.id   AF-A0A229UR23-F1
#
_cell.length_a   1.000
_cell.length_b   1.000
_cell.length_c   1.000
_cell.angle_alpha   90.00
_cell.angle_beta   90.00
_cell.angle_gamma   90.00
#
_symmetry.space_group_name_H-M   'P 1'
#
loop_
_entity.id
_entity.type
_entity.pdbx_description
1 polymer ?
#
loop_
_entity_poly.entity_id
_entity_poly.type
_entity_poly.pdbx_seq_one_letter_code
_entity_poly.pdbx_strand_id
1 'polypeptide(L)'
;MRNHHNFRVQIKWFMNEEIESTIKNLETGIISRDQAIGSLNTVFRIASKIEDSNYMGKICRIISHIRSSTNYFRLFKVYQKAFMEDEIQKAKEM
;
A
#
# COMPACT_ATOMS: atom_id res chain seq x y z
N MET A 1 29.86 -9.65 1.61
CA MET A 1 28.43 -9.98 1.41
C MET A 1 27.66 -8.68 1.29
N ARG A 2 26.98 -8.41 0.16
CA ARG A 2 26.21 -7.16 -0.01
C ARG A 2 25.00 -7.16 0.92
N ASN A 3 24.68 -6.01 1.51
CA ASN A 3 23.59 -5.79 2.47
C ASN A 3 22.19 -6.00 1.87
N HIS A 4 21.82 -7.25 1.57
CA HIS A 4 20.49 -7.59 1.03
C HIS A 4 19.34 -7.27 1.99
N HIS A 5 19.61 -7.25 3.30
CA HIS A 5 18.59 -6.94 4.31
C HIS A 5 18.15 -5.46 4.23
N ASN A 6 19.12 -4.54 4.13
CA ASN A 6 18.84 -3.11 4.03
C ASN A 6 18.05 -2.75 2.76
N PHE A 7 18.27 -3.46 1.65
CA PHE A 7 17.58 -3.18 0.40
C PHE A 7 16.09 -3.56 0.45
N ARG A 8 15.73 -4.71 1.04
CA ARG A 8 14.31 -5.09 1.22
C ARG A 8 13.58 -4.12 2.15
N VAL A 9 14.24 -3.65 3.21
CA VAL A 9 13.69 -2.64 4.12
C VAL A 9 13.42 -1.33 3.37
N GLN A 10 14.37 -0.86 2.57
CA GLN A 10 14.21 0.36 1.76
C GLN A 10 13.08 0.24 0.74
N ILE A 11 12.93 -0.92 0.07
CA ILE A 11 11.82 -1.14 -0.85
C ILE A 11 10.48 -1.08 -0.11
N LYS A 12 10.37 -1.70 1.07
CA LYS A 12 9.13 -1.65 1.85
C LYS A 12 8.77 -0.24 2.29
N TRP A 13 9.77 0.54 2.72
CA TRP A 13 9.59 1.96 3.04
C TRP A 13 9.07 2.73 1.82
N PHE A 14 9.74 2.59 0.66
CA PHE A 14 9.30 3.23 -0.58
C PHE A 14 7.86 2.84 -0.98
N MET A 15 7.51 1.56 -0.89
CA MET A 15 6.16 1.10 -1.20
C MET A 15 5.11 1.72 -0.28
N ASN A 16 5.41 1.88 1.02
CA ASN A 16 4.49 2.54 1.96
C ASN A 16 4.26 4.00 1.59
N GLU A 17 5.33 4.75 1.37
CA GLU A 17 5.26 6.17 0.97
C GLU A 17 4.45 6.35 -0.32
N GLU A 18 4.69 5.49 -1.31
CA GLU A 18 4.01 5.58 -2.60
C GLU A 18 2.51 5.25 -2.48
N ILE A 19 2.14 4.26 -1.67
CA ILE A 19 0.74 3.95 -1.42
C ILE A 19 0.06 5.10 -0.67
N GLU A 20 0.69 5.63 0.39
CA GLU A 20 0.16 6.75 1.17
C GLU A 20 -0.04 8.00 0.31
N SER A 21 0.99 8.38 -0.45
CA SER A 21 0.93 9.51 -1.39
C SER A 21 -0.18 9.33 -2.42
N THR A 22 -0.29 8.13 -3.01
CA THR A 22 -1.33 7.82 -3.99
C THR A 22 -2.74 7.97 -3.40
N ILE A 23 -2.97 7.44 -2.19
CA ILE A 23 -4.27 7.55 -1.51
C ILE A 23 -4.59 9.02 -1.21
N LYS A 24 -3.64 9.76 -0.64
CA LYS A 24 -3.83 11.18 -0.30
C LYS A 24 -4.09 12.05 -1.53
N ASN A 25 -3.38 11.79 -2.63
CA ASN A 25 -3.59 12.50 -3.88
C ASN A 25 -4.94 12.17 -4.51
N LEU A 26 -5.42 10.93 -4.37
CA LEU A 26 -6.76 10.56 -4.80
C LEU A 26 -7.84 11.22 -3.93
N GLU A 27 -7.66 11.24 -2.61
CA GLU A 27 -8.58 11.88 -1.66
C GLU A 27 -8.71 13.38 -1.89
N THR A 28 -7.60 14.06 -2.21
CA THR A 28 -7.56 15.50 -2.50
C THR A 28 -7.98 15.84 -3.94
N GLY A 29 -8.19 14.82 -4.79
CA GLY A 29 -8.57 15.01 -6.20
C GLY A 29 -7.43 15.46 -7.11
N ILE A 30 -6.17 15.43 -6.63
CA ILE A 30 -4.97 15.75 -7.43
C ILE A 30 -4.82 14.73 -8.58
N ILE A 31 -5.14 13.47 -8.32
CA ILE A 31 -5.11 12.40 -9.33
C ILE A 31 -6.49 11.77 -9.52
N SER A 32 -6.74 11.27 -10.72
CA SER A 32 -7.95 10.51 -11.03
C SER A 32 -7.89 9.09 -10.46
N ARG A 33 -9.05 8.43 -10.43
CA ARG A 33 -9.17 7.02 -10.05
C ARG A 33 -8.24 6.11 -10.86
N ASP A 34 -8.19 6.31 -12.17
CA ASP A 34 -7.39 5.46 -13.06
C ASP A 34 -5.89 5.67 -12.85
N GLN A 35 -5.48 6.91 -12.62
CA GLN A 35 -4.09 7.23 -12.25
C GLN A 35 -3.71 6.55 -10.94
N ALA A 36 -4.56 6.62 -9.91
CA ALA A 36 -4.33 5.97 -8.63
C ALA A 36 -4.20 4.44 -8.77
N ILE A 37 -5.09 3.80 -9.53
CA ILE A 37 -5.01 2.35 -9.79
C ILE A 37 -3.73 2.01 -10.56
N GLY A 38 -3.33 2.83 -11.53
CA GLY A 38 -2.07 2.67 -12.26
C GLY A 38 -0.83 2.71 -11.36
N SER A 39 -0.76 3.70 -10.46
CA SER A 39 0.31 3.80 -9.46
C SER A 39 0.34 2.58 -8.54
N LEU A 40 -0.81 2.19 -7.98
CA LEU A 40 -0.91 1.03 -7.10
C LEU A 40 -0.55 -0.29 -7.80
N ASN A 41 -0.90 -0.47 -9.07
CA ASN A 41 -0.46 -1.65 -9.85
C ASN A 41 1.06 -1.70 -10.03
N THR A 42 1.71 -0.54 -10.11
CA THR A 42 3.19 -0.46 -10.16
C THR A 42 3.78 -0.91 -8.83
N VAL A 43 3.24 -0.44 -7.71
CA VAL A 43 3.64 -0.91 -6.37
C VAL A 43 3.40 -2.42 -6.21
N PHE A 44 2.26 -2.93 -6.70
CA PHE A 44 1.97 -4.38 -6.69
C PHE A 44 3.03 -5.18 -7.45
N ARG A 45 3.46 -4.71 -8.62
CA ARG A 45 4.55 -5.37 -9.37
C ARG A 45 5.86 -5.39 -8.59
N ILE A 46 6.19 -4.31 -7.87
CA ILE A 46 7.38 -4.26 -7.00
C ILE A 46 7.24 -5.30 -5.88
N ALA A 47 6.09 -5.31 -5.18
CA ALA A 47 5.80 -6.28 -4.12
C ALA A 47 5.92 -7.73 -4.63
N SER A 48 5.39 -8.00 -5.83
CA SER A 48 5.51 -9.31 -6.48
C SER A 48 6.97 -9.67 -6.80
N LYS A 49 7.80 -8.72 -7.24
CA LYS A 49 9.23 -8.96 -7.53
C LYS A 49 10.07 -9.23 -6.29
N ILE A 50 9.64 -8.75 -5.12
CA ILE A 50 10.27 -9.11 -3.85
C ILE A 50 9.56 -10.26 -3.12
N GLU A 51 8.55 -10.86 -3.76
CA GLU A 51 7.77 -11.99 -3.24
C GLU A 51 7.07 -11.69 -1.91
N ASP A 52 6.64 -10.43 -1.69
CA ASP A 52 5.92 -10.03 -0.49
C ASP A 52 4.40 -10.13 -0.69
N SER A 53 3.86 -11.33 -0.43
CA SER A 53 2.43 -11.65 -0.58
C SER A 53 1.52 -10.81 0.31
N ASN A 54 2.02 -10.34 1.47
CA ASN A 54 1.26 -9.45 2.35
C ASN A 54 1.03 -8.10 1.68
N TYR A 55 2.06 -7.48 1.11
CA TYR A 55 1.92 -6.23 0.36
C TYR A 55 1.02 -6.40 -0.86
N MET A 56 1.19 -7.49 -1.61
CA MET A 56 0.33 -7.81 -2.76
C MET A 56 -1.15 -7.85 -2.36
N GLY A 57 -1.48 -8.58 -1.28
CA GLY A 57 -2.85 -8.70 -0.78
C GLY A 57 -3.43 -7.35 -0.31
N LYS A 58 -2.62 -6.54 0.38
CA LYS A 58 -3.02 -5.20 0.84
C LYS A 58 -3.32 -4.28 -0.34
N ILE A 59 -2.45 -4.24 -1.34
CA ILE A 59 -2.64 -3.40 -2.53
C ILE A 59 -3.91 -3.81 -3.31
N CYS A 60 -4.16 -5.12 -3.47
CA CYS A 60 -5.39 -5.61 -4.10
C CYS A 60 -6.66 -5.14 -3.37
N ARG A 61 -6.67 -5.15 -2.03
CA ARG A 61 -7.80 -4.65 -1.23
C ARG A 61 -8.04 -3.16 -1.45
N ILE A 62 -6.97 -2.36 -1.52
CA ILE A 62 -7.05 -0.91 -1.78
C ILE A 62 -7.62 -0.65 -3.18
N ILE A 63 -7.08 -1.32 -4.21
CA ILE A 63 -7.56 -1.18 -5.59
C ILE A 63 -9.03 -1.58 -5.68
N SER A 64 -9.42 -2.69 -5.04
CA SER A 64 -10.82 -3.12 -5.00
C SER A 64 -11.72 -2.06 -4.38
N HIS A 65 -11.29 -1.45 -3.27
CA HIS A 65 -12.05 -0.39 -2.61
C HIS A 65 -12.18 0.88 -3.47
N ILE A 66 -11.10 1.29 -4.12
CA ILE A 66 -11.09 2.44 -5.04
C ILE A 66 -12.05 2.20 -6.23
N ARG A 67 -12.15 0.97 -6.72
CA ARG A 67 -13.10 0.59 -7.79
C ARG A 67 -14.55 0.60 -7.33
N SER A 68 -14.82 0.14 -6.10
CA SER A 68 -16.18 0.00 -5.57
C SER A 68 -16.73 1.28 -4.93
N SER A 69 -15.89 2.27 -4.62
CA SER A 69 -16.29 3.50 -3.93
C SER A 69 -16.05 4.75 -4.78
N THR A 70 -16.95 5.72 -4.67
CA THR A 70 -16.75 7.10 -5.14
C THR A 70 -16.37 8.03 -3.98
N ASN A 71 -16.53 7.59 -2.73
CA ASN A 71 -16.19 8.36 -1.55
C ASN A 71 -14.81 7.93 -1.04
N TYR A 72 -13.81 8.76 -1.30
CA TYR A 72 -12.43 8.50 -0.92
C TYR A 72 -12.06 9.09 0.43
N PHE A 73 -12.82 10.02 1.01
CA PHE A 73 -12.48 10.78 2.23
C PHE A 73 -12.17 9.97 3.51
N ARG A 74 -12.32 8.65 3.48
CA ARG A 74 -12.00 7.74 4.59
C ARG A 74 -11.05 6.60 4.19
N LEU A 75 -10.56 6.57 2.96
CA LEU A 75 -9.70 5.49 2.46
C LEU A 75 -8.41 5.42 3.26
N PHE A 76 -7.82 6.58 3.58
CA PHE A 76 -6.58 6.65 4.34
C PHE A 76 -6.76 6.15 5.79
N LYS A 77 -7.88 6.47 6.44
CA LYS A 77 -8.19 5.97 7.80
C LYS A 77 -8.45 4.46 7.81
N VAL A 78 -9.13 3.93 6.80
CA VAL A 78 -9.35 2.47 6.64
C VAL A 78 -8.02 1.77 6.33
N TYR A 79 -7.20 2.37 5.47
CA TYR A 79 -5.85 1.91 5.13
C TYR A 79 -4.94 1.83 6.34
N GLN A 80 -4.82 2.92 7.12
CA GLN A 80 -4.01 2.94 8.34
C GLN A 80 -4.48 1.90 9.35
N LYS A 81 -5.80 1.76 9.55
CA LYS A 81 -6.34 0.75 10.47
C LYS A 81 -5.98 -0.68 10.03
N ALA A 82 -6.13 -1.00 8.75
CA ALA A 82 -5.81 -2.32 8.21
C ALA A 82 -4.30 -2.64 8.22
N PHE A 83 -3.43 -1.64 8.11
CA PHE A 83 -1.98 -1.84 8.20
C PHE A 83 -1.50 -1.93 9.65
N MET A 84 -2.06 -1.13 10.55
CA MET A 84 -1.68 -1.10 11.98
C MET A 84 -2.17 -2.33 12.74
N GLU A 85 -3.35 -2.87 12.43
CA GLU A 85 -3.86 -4.09 13.07
C GLU A 85 -2.96 -5.31 12.80
N ASP A 86 -2.41 -5.43 11.59
CA ASP A 86 -1.46 -6.50 11.21
C ASP A 86 -0.12 -6.41 11.95
N GLU A 87 0.39 -5.19 12.21
CA GLU A 87 1.65 -5.01 12.96
C GLU A 87 1.46 -5.21 14.46
N ILE A 88 0.33 -4.74 15.01
CA ILE A 88 -0.03 -4.96 16.41
C ILE A 88 -0.25 -6.45 16.70
N GLN A 89 -0.86 -7.20 15.77
CA GLN A 89 -1.05 -8.64 15.93
C GLN A 89 0.29 -9.40 15.90
N LYS A 90 1.20 -9.05 14.99
CA LYS A 90 2.56 -9.64 14.96
C LYS A 90 3.38 -9.33 16.21
N ALA A 91 3.20 -8.15 16.80
CA ALA A 91 3.87 -7.76 18.04
C ALA A 91 3.31 -8.47 19.29
N LYS A 92 2.08 -9.01 19.22
CA LYS A 92 1.45 -9.80 20.31
C LYS A 92 1.78 -11.29 20.26
N GLU A 93 2.28 -11.77 19.13
CA GLU A 93 2.68 -13.18 18.90
C GLU A 93 4.19 -13.40 19.10
N MET A 94 4.94 -12.34 19.44
CA MET A 94 6.33 -12.37 19.93
C MET A 94 6.37 -12.26 21.46
#